data_AF-A0A4U1B6P3-F1
#
_entry.id   AF-A0A4U1B6P3-F1
#
_cell.length_a   1.000
_cell.length_b   1.000
_cell.length_c   1.000
_cell.angle_alpha   90.00
_cell.angle_beta   90.00
_cell.angle_gamma   90.00
#
_symmetry.space_group_name_H-M   'P 1'
#
loop_
_entity.id
_entity.type
_entity.pdbx_description
1 polymer ?
#
loop_
_entity_poly.entity_id
_entity_poly.type
_entity_poly.pdbx_seq_one_letter_code
_entity_poly.pdbx_strand_id
1 'polypeptide(L)'
;MNQFKLKAIFSALALSSLTGCLVTPQAYNNPQLAQARAALTQRMMAPQVQNQNQMAQQEPAISEQELLAKKENVFATGGPALFELKKDGILIDGEMYLDFEGSVAKHGSNRLTGEFTYAIQNFDGTFTLKYFRAGSTAEPIKIATVFKNGSSYNVRTVTGKTLPGSTLIPTADGFIIGRTGSAFQYTIGGRVKPLNLVDGYHIAQFQKGDVASSGYILLEKDSNPAQKSGIGGLMDSIDSLGNTLGLNKADHYVLANIATGETVPLDVHLSGKDVAEYSGCVQRNSVVNECANVNFTEALFDQNGFKNGSHYFWAIDWASTPTGPIAFYKTSTKVKAVDIKNGQVHTLFTRALGVNEYHLARHADGKISVIAKLGFSSDTIDDVVSYIRNESQDIEPMQVLGE
;
A
#
# COMPACT_ATOMS: atom_id res chain seq x y z
N MET A 1 27.71 17.35 60.78
CA MET A 1 27.36 16.36 61.82
C MET A 1 26.69 15.17 61.15
N ASN A 2 27.01 13.96 61.63
CA ASN A 2 26.30 12.66 61.59
C ASN A 2 25.02 12.46 60.74
N GLN A 3 24.71 11.27 60.18
CA GLN A 3 25.41 9.96 60.02
C GLN A 3 24.45 9.00 59.26
N PHE A 4 24.97 7.94 58.62
CA PHE A 4 24.29 6.65 58.29
C PHE A 4 23.03 6.67 57.36
N LYS A 5 22.63 5.63 56.59
CA LYS A 5 22.93 4.18 56.41
C LYS A 5 22.29 3.71 55.05
N LEU A 6 22.44 2.51 54.44
CA LEU A 6 23.16 1.24 54.71
C LEU A 6 23.36 0.42 53.37
N LYS A 7 24.59 -0.04 53.11
CA LYS A 7 25.04 -1.25 52.33
C LYS A 7 24.41 -1.70 51.00
N ALA A 8 25.28 -1.84 50.00
CA ALA A 8 25.28 -2.97 49.05
C ALA A 8 26.14 -4.15 49.59
N ILE A 9 26.01 -5.35 49.01
CA ILE A 9 26.87 -6.52 49.30
C ILE A 9 27.47 -7.06 48.00
N PHE A 10 28.80 -7.05 47.92
CA PHE A 10 29.58 -7.94 47.06
C PHE A 10 30.28 -8.98 47.96
N SER A 11 30.54 -10.17 47.45
CA SER A 11 31.38 -11.16 48.13
C SER A 11 32.19 -11.95 47.12
N ALA A 12 33.50 -11.76 47.16
CA ALA A 12 34.49 -12.65 46.57
C ALA A 12 35.15 -13.44 47.70
N LEU A 13 35.52 -14.69 47.46
CA LEU A 13 36.43 -15.44 48.33
C LEU A 13 37.41 -16.27 47.50
N ALA A 14 38.61 -16.43 48.06
CA ALA A 14 39.83 -16.75 47.32
C ALA A 14 40.36 -18.17 47.58
N LEU A 15 41.40 -18.55 46.83
CA LEU A 15 42.08 -19.84 46.85
C LEU A 15 42.95 -20.07 48.11
N SER A 16 43.20 -21.34 48.45
CA SER A 16 44.40 -21.77 49.17
C SER A 16 44.85 -23.23 48.87
N SER A 17 45.91 -23.35 48.07
CA SER A 17 47.07 -24.28 48.16
C SER A 17 46.99 -25.79 48.50
N LEU A 18 47.38 -26.60 47.50
CA LEU A 18 48.46 -27.63 47.48
C LEU A 18 48.48 -28.85 48.44
N THR A 19 48.36 -30.05 47.85
CA THR A 19 49.21 -31.29 47.92
C THR A 19 48.41 -32.44 47.27
N GLY A 20 48.96 -33.48 46.63
CA GLY A 20 50.34 -33.80 46.29
C GLY A 20 50.54 -35.31 46.07
N CYS A 21 50.21 -35.86 44.88
CA CYS A 21 50.60 -37.22 44.48
C CYS A 21 50.82 -37.30 42.95
N LEU A 22 52.02 -37.69 42.54
CA LEU A 22 52.40 -37.87 41.14
C LEU A 22 51.88 -39.22 40.63
N VAL A 23 51.01 -39.18 39.62
CA VAL A 23 50.77 -40.32 38.72
C VAL A 23 51.16 -39.85 37.33
N THR A 24 52.23 -40.41 36.77
CA THR A 24 52.59 -40.22 35.37
C THR A 24 51.58 -40.96 34.49
N PRO A 25 50.74 -40.27 33.69
CA PRO A 25 49.88 -40.95 32.74
C PRO A 25 50.76 -41.51 31.63
N GLN A 26 50.80 -42.83 31.49
CA GLN A 26 51.34 -43.44 30.27
C GLN A 26 50.57 -42.85 29.09
N ALA A 27 51.29 -42.43 28.05
CA ALA A 27 50.68 -41.88 26.85
C ALA A 27 49.88 -42.99 26.14
N TYR A 28 48.57 -43.04 26.41
CA TYR A 28 47.65 -43.95 25.74
C TYR A 28 47.45 -43.51 24.30
N ASN A 29 48.40 -43.91 23.46
CA ASN A 29 48.48 -43.53 22.06
C ASN A 29 47.42 -44.30 21.26
N ASN A 30 46.16 -43.87 21.35
CA ASN A 30 45.06 -44.48 20.63
C ASN A 30 44.97 -43.89 19.20
N PRO A 31 45.39 -44.61 18.15
CA PRO A 31 45.37 -44.10 16.79
C PRO A 31 43.95 -43.79 16.30
N GLN A 32 42.92 -44.47 16.83
CA GLN A 32 41.52 -44.16 16.50
C GLN A 32 41.09 -42.79 17.04
N LEU A 33 41.58 -42.36 18.21
CA LEU A 33 41.29 -41.04 18.76
C LEU A 33 42.02 -39.93 17.98
N ALA A 34 43.24 -40.22 17.50
CA ALA A 34 43.98 -39.32 16.62
C ALA A 34 43.29 -39.19 15.24
N GLN A 35 42.84 -40.30 14.64
CA GLN A 35 42.06 -40.30 13.40
C GLN A 35 40.70 -39.61 13.58
N ALA A 36 40.00 -39.83 14.69
CA ALA A 36 38.75 -39.16 15.00
C ALA A 36 38.93 -37.64 15.10
N ARG A 37 39.99 -37.17 15.78
CA ARG A 37 40.34 -35.74 15.84
C ARG A 37 40.71 -35.19 14.46
N ALA A 38 41.53 -35.90 13.68
CA ALA A 38 41.88 -35.49 12.33
C ALA A 38 40.64 -35.34 11.43
N ALA A 39 39.73 -36.33 11.45
CA ALA A 39 38.47 -36.28 10.71
C ALA A 39 37.54 -35.14 11.16
N LEU A 40 37.55 -34.79 12.46
CA LEU A 40 36.78 -33.67 13.00
C LEU A 40 37.37 -32.32 12.57
N THR A 41 38.70 -32.15 12.64
CA THR A 41 39.38 -30.96 12.11
C THR A 41 39.19 -30.82 10.60
N GLN A 42 39.23 -31.94 9.86
CA GLN A 42 39.00 -31.95 8.42
C GLN A 42 37.55 -31.68 8.04
N ARG A 43 36.57 -31.99 8.90
CA ARG A 43 35.18 -31.51 8.78
C ARG A 43 35.01 -30.03 9.14
N MET A 44 35.79 -29.50 10.09
CA MET A 44 35.77 -28.07 10.45
C MET A 44 36.54 -27.18 9.48
N MET A 45 37.48 -27.75 8.71
CA MET A 45 38.23 -27.06 7.65
C MET A 45 37.77 -27.44 6.23
N ALA A 46 36.77 -28.30 6.08
CA ALA A 46 36.05 -28.44 4.82
C ALA A 46 35.33 -27.12 4.55
N PRO A 47 35.65 -26.39 3.48
CA PRO A 47 34.97 -25.14 3.20
C PRO A 47 33.52 -25.46 2.84
N GLN A 48 32.56 -24.86 3.55
CA GLN A 48 31.12 -25.03 3.28
C GLN A 48 30.70 -24.33 1.98
N VAL A 49 31.22 -24.78 0.85
CA VAL A 49 30.88 -24.29 -0.51
C VAL A 49 29.80 -25.19 -1.11
N GLN A 50 28.71 -25.41 -0.37
CA GLN A 50 27.51 -26.07 -0.88
C GLN A 50 26.29 -25.82 0.04
N ASN A 51 25.76 -24.59 -0.03
CA ASN A 51 24.32 -24.28 -0.17
C ASN A 51 24.06 -22.76 -0.03
N GLN A 52 24.64 -21.95 -0.91
CA GLN A 52 24.27 -20.53 -1.04
C GLN A 52 23.84 -20.09 -2.45
N ASN A 53 23.96 -20.96 -3.47
CA ASN A 53 23.48 -20.69 -4.83
C ASN A 53 22.63 -21.82 -5.40
N GLN A 54 21.44 -22.03 -4.82
CA GLN A 54 20.31 -22.68 -5.49
C GLN A 54 19.00 -21.92 -5.28
N MET A 55 19.04 -20.59 -5.32
CA MET A 55 18.00 -19.91 -6.09
C MET A 55 18.29 -20.21 -7.55
N ALA A 56 17.66 -21.25 -8.09
CA ALA A 56 17.73 -21.49 -9.52
C ALA A 56 17.26 -20.21 -10.24
N GLN A 57 18.12 -19.65 -11.08
CA GLN A 57 17.70 -18.72 -12.12
C GLN A 57 16.85 -19.52 -13.13
N GLN A 58 15.62 -19.87 -12.72
CA GLN A 58 14.56 -20.33 -13.61
C GLN A 58 14.56 -19.38 -14.80
N GLU A 59 14.74 -19.94 -15.99
CA GLU A 59 14.74 -19.19 -17.23
C GLU A 59 13.42 -18.42 -17.37
N PRO A 60 13.43 -17.26 -18.06
CA PRO A 60 12.19 -16.53 -18.34
C PRO A 60 11.23 -17.46 -19.08
N ALA A 61 10.01 -17.61 -18.57
CA ALA A 61 9.02 -18.52 -19.14
C ALA A 61 8.60 -18.09 -20.56
N ILE A 62 8.61 -16.78 -20.82
CA ILE A 62 8.31 -16.15 -22.10
C ILE A 62 9.16 -14.88 -22.28
N SER A 63 9.28 -14.38 -23.52
CA SER A 63 9.91 -13.08 -23.78
C SER A 63 8.97 -11.89 -23.52
N GLU A 64 9.51 -10.67 -23.35
CA GLU A 64 8.69 -9.44 -23.25
C GLU A 64 7.86 -9.18 -24.53
N GLN A 65 8.40 -9.53 -25.70
CA GLN A 65 7.67 -9.38 -26.97
C GLN A 65 6.50 -10.37 -27.06
N GLU A 66 6.69 -11.60 -26.58
CA GLU A 66 5.61 -12.59 -26.52
C GLU A 66 4.54 -12.21 -25.48
N LEU A 67 4.94 -11.69 -24.31
CA LEU A 67 4.00 -11.19 -23.32
C LEU A 67 3.19 -10.00 -23.86
N LEU A 68 3.83 -9.08 -24.60
CA LEU A 68 3.14 -7.99 -25.28
C LEU A 68 2.15 -8.52 -26.33
N ALA A 69 2.55 -9.48 -27.19
CA ALA A 69 1.64 -10.08 -28.16
C ALA A 69 0.41 -10.75 -27.50
N LYS A 70 0.59 -11.36 -26.33
CA LYS A 70 -0.51 -11.90 -25.50
C LYS A 70 -1.39 -10.78 -24.94
N LYS A 71 -0.81 -9.65 -24.50
CA LYS A 71 -1.56 -8.45 -24.08
C LYS A 71 -2.45 -7.92 -25.20
N GLU A 72 -1.91 -7.78 -26.42
CA GLU A 72 -2.66 -7.25 -27.57
C GLU A 72 -3.84 -8.15 -27.98
N ASN A 73 -3.71 -9.49 -27.86
CA ASN A 73 -4.82 -10.42 -28.13
C ASN A 73 -5.99 -10.22 -27.14
N VAL A 74 -5.69 -10.16 -25.83
CA VAL A 74 -6.69 -9.82 -24.81
C VAL A 74 -7.27 -8.42 -25.05
N PHE A 75 -6.43 -7.46 -25.42
CA PHE A 75 -6.87 -6.10 -25.70
C PHE A 75 -7.85 -6.04 -26.88
N ALA A 76 -7.60 -6.78 -27.96
CA ALA A 76 -8.39 -6.72 -29.19
C ALA A 76 -9.88 -7.11 -29.05
N THR A 77 -10.26 -7.82 -27.97
CA THR A 77 -11.61 -8.38 -27.80
C THR A 77 -12.40 -7.82 -26.62
N GLY A 78 -11.76 -7.07 -25.71
CA GLY A 78 -12.44 -6.42 -24.58
C GLY A 78 -12.88 -4.98 -24.85
N GLY A 79 -13.55 -4.37 -23.87
CA GLY A 79 -14.10 -3.01 -23.96
C GLY A 79 -14.05 -2.24 -22.63
N PRO A 80 -14.49 -0.95 -22.61
CA PRO A 80 -14.61 -0.14 -21.40
C PRO A 80 -15.51 -0.82 -20.36
N ALA A 81 -15.25 -0.60 -19.06
CA ALA A 81 -16.03 -1.21 -17.99
C ALA A 81 -15.98 -0.42 -16.66
N LEU A 82 -16.99 -0.63 -15.82
CA LEU A 82 -17.11 -0.07 -14.48
C LEU A 82 -16.51 -1.01 -13.43
N PHE A 83 -15.46 -0.57 -12.76
CA PHE A 83 -14.82 -1.29 -11.65
C PHE A 83 -15.23 -0.73 -10.28
N GLU A 84 -15.81 -1.57 -9.42
CA GLU A 84 -16.10 -1.25 -8.01
C GLU A 84 -15.37 -2.23 -7.08
N LEU A 85 -14.67 -1.72 -6.06
CA LEU A 85 -14.03 -2.55 -5.04
C LEU A 85 -15.04 -2.96 -3.96
N LYS A 86 -15.09 -4.26 -3.64
CA LYS A 86 -15.78 -4.82 -2.47
C LYS A 86 -14.76 -5.39 -1.49
N LYS A 87 -15.21 -5.84 -0.31
CA LYS A 87 -14.34 -6.45 0.71
C LYS A 87 -13.58 -7.68 0.19
N ASP A 88 -14.27 -8.52 -0.56
CA ASP A 88 -13.79 -9.86 -0.95
C ASP A 88 -13.46 -9.99 -2.46
N GLY A 89 -13.43 -8.88 -3.20
CA GLY A 89 -13.17 -8.88 -4.64
C GLY A 89 -13.52 -7.58 -5.35
N ILE A 90 -13.73 -7.67 -6.67
CA ILE A 90 -14.12 -6.54 -7.52
C ILE A 90 -15.40 -6.86 -8.28
N LEU A 91 -16.29 -5.87 -8.40
CA LEU A 91 -17.34 -5.91 -9.41
C LEU A 91 -16.81 -5.33 -10.72
N ILE A 92 -17.16 -5.97 -11.84
CA ILE A 92 -17.01 -5.45 -13.20
C ILE A 92 -18.42 -5.37 -13.78
N ASP A 93 -18.85 -4.17 -14.16
CA ASP A 93 -20.20 -3.86 -14.67
C ASP A 93 -21.36 -4.37 -13.78
N GLY A 94 -21.10 -4.45 -12.47
CA GLY A 94 -22.05 -4.88 -11.43
C GLY A 94 -21.97 -6.37 -11.06
N GLU A 95 -21.27 -7.19 -11.85
CA GLU A 95 -21.09 -8.62 -11.57
C GLU A 95 -19.75 -8.89 -10.85
N MET A 96 -19.72 -9.85 -9.93
CA MET A 96 -18.49 -10.20 -9.22
C MET A 96 -17.51 -10.88 -10.18
N TYR A 97 -16.33 -10.30 -10.35
CA TYR A 97 -15.27 -10.95 -11.12
C TYR A 97 -14.66 -12.11 -10.33
N LEU A 98 -14.70 -13.30 -10.92
CA LEU A 98 -14.21 -14.54 -10.33
C LEU A 98 -13.00 -15.06 -11.11
N ASP A 99 -11.93 -15.40 -10.41
CA ASP A 99 -10.80 -16.16 -10.96
C ASP A 99 -10.73 -17.51 -10.23
N PHE A 100 -10.54 -18.60 -10.97
CA PHE A 100 -10.54 -19.95 -10.38
C PHE A 100 -9.31 -20.22 -9.50
N GLU A 101 -8.25 -19.40 -9.58
CA GLU A 101 -7.07 -19.50 -8.72
C GLU A 101 -7.31 -18.94 -7.30
N GLY A 102 -8.31 -18.07 -7.10
CA GLY A 102 -8.63 -17.49 -5.80
C GLY A 102 -9.24 -16.07 -5.86
N SER A 103 -9.38 -15.44 -4.69
CA SER A 103 -9.97 -14.10 -4.57
C SER A 103 -9.04 -12.98 -5.00
N VAL A 104 -9.61 -11.92 -5.58
CA VAL A 104 -8.89 -10.69 -5.97
C VAL A 104 -8.61 -9.84 -4.74
N ALA A 105 -7.34 -9.74 -4.33
CA ALA A 105 -6.89 -9.00 -3.15
C ALA A 105 -6.54 -7.52 -3.44
N LYS A 106 -6.07 -7.22 -4.66
CA LYS A 106 -5.80 -5.85 -5.15
C LYS A 106 -6.03 -5.77 -6.65
N HIS A 107 -6.37 -4.59 -7.16
CA HIS A 107 -6.40 -4.30 -8.58
C HIS A 107 -5.99 -2.85 -8.87
N GLY A 108 -5.67 -2.57 -10.13
CA GLY A 108 -5.58 -1.24 -10.71
C GLY A 108 -6.15 -1.31 -12.13
N SER A 109 -7.04 -0.38 -12.47
CA SER A 109 -7.86 -0.47 -13.68
C SER A 109 -8.04 0.88 -14.38
N ASN A 110 -8.11 0.80 -15.71
CA ASN A 110 -8.52 1.88 -16.59
C ASN A 110 -9.96 1.63 -17.02
N ARG A 111 -10.89 2.51 -16.61
CA ARG A 111 -12.32 2.38 -16.92
C ARG A 111 -12.65 2.70 -18.39
N LEU A 112 -11.83 3.53 -19.05
CA LEU A 112 -12.02 3.94 -20.45
C LEU A 112 -11.58 2.85 -21.44
N THR A 113 -10.51 2.10 -21.13
CA THR A 113 -10.11 0.94 -21.94
C THR A 113 -10.72 -0.36 -21.43
N GLY A 114 -11.00 -0.47 -20.12
CA GLY A 114 -11.37 -1.71 -19.45
C GLY A 114 -10.18 -2.61 -19.12
N GLU A 115 -8.95 -2.14 -19.33
CA GLU A 115 -7.72 -2.85 -18.91
C GLU A 115 -7.59 -2.85 -17.40
N PHE A 116 -7.17 -3.97 -16.81
CA PHE A 116 -6.84 -4.05 -15.40
C PHE A 116 -5.77 -5.10 -15.11
N THR A 117 -4.90 -4.78 -14.15
CA THR A 117 -4.04 -5.78 -13.50
C THR A 117 -4.55 -6.04 -12.09
N TYR A 118 -4.58 -7.30 -11.70
CA TYR A 118 -5.09 -7.74 -10.41
C TYR A 118 -4.19 -8.79 -9.75
N ALA A 119 -4.21 -8.81 -8.42
CA ALA A 119 -3.47 -9.73 -7.58
C ALA A 119 -4.44 -10.75 -6.97
N ILE A 120 -4.23 -12.03 -7.28
CA ILE A 120 -4.95 -13.16 -6.70
C ILE A 120 -4.13 -13.67 -5.52
N GLN A 121 -4.76 -13.97 -4.39
CA GLN A 121 -4.09 -14.67 -3.29
C GLN A 121 -4.18 -16.19 -3.49
N ASN A 122 -3.03 -16.85 -3.64
CA ASN A 122 -2.95 -18.29 -3.85
C ASN A 122 -2.98 -19.04 -2.48
N PHE A 123 -3.39 -20.31 -2.50
CA PHE A 123 -3.43 -21.16 -1.30
C PHE A 123 -2.07 -21.39 -0.61
N ASP A 124 -0.96 -21.22 -1.34
CA ASP A 124 0.40 -21.32 -0.80
C ASP A 124 0.90 -20.02 -0.13
N GLY A 125 0.07 -18.97 -0.09
CA GLY A 125 0.40 -17.66 0.47
C GLY A 125 1.18 -16.73 -0.47
N THR A 126 1.51 -17.18 -1.69
CA THR A 126 1.99 -16.29 -2.76
C THR A 126 0.82 -15.54 -3.40
N PHE A 127 1.11 -14.53 -4.22
CA PHE A 127 0.10 -13.90 -5.06
C PHE A 127 0.44 -14.04 -6.54
N THR A 128 -0.54 -14.32 -7.38
CA THR A 128 -0.39 -14.25 -8.84
C THR A 128 -0.86 -12.87 -9.31
N LEU A 129 -0.02 -12.14 -10.07
CA LEU A 129 -0.44 -10.96 -10.82
C LEU A 129 -0.89 -11.38 -12.22
N LYS A 130 -2.14 -11.06 -12.58
CA LYS A 130 -2.69 -11.25 -13.92
C LYS A 130 -3.12 -9.91 -14.52
N TYR A 131 -3.02 -9.79 -15.84
CA TYR A 131 -3.61 -8.71 -16.64
C TYR A 131 -4.82 -9.24 -17.40
N PHE A 132 -5.87 -8.43 -17.51
CA PHE A 132 -7.02 -8.71 -18.36
C PHE A 132 -7.64 -7.43 -18.93
N ARG A 133 -8.59 -7.59 -19.86
CA ARG A 133 -9.47 -6.52 -20.34
C ARG A 133 -10.91 -6.98 -20.18
N ALA A 134 -11.74 -6.16 -19.54
CA ALA A 134 -13.14 -6.47 -19.30
C ALA A 134 -13.89 -6.84 -20.61
N GLY A 135 -14.73 -7.86 -20.55
CA GLY A 135 -15.46 -8.40 -21.70
C GLY A 135 -14.62 -9.13 -22.77
N SER A 136 -13.31 -9.29 -22.58
CA SER A 136 -12.46 -10.01 -23.54
C SER A 136 -12.84 -11.50 -23.63
N THR A 137 -12.77 -12.05 -24.85
CA THR A 137 -12.98 -13.48 -25.11
C THR A 137 -11.70 -14.32 -25.00
N ALA A 138 -10.56 -13.69 -24.71
CA ALA A 138 -9.30 -14.36 -24.42
C ALA A 138 -9.21 -14.71 -22.93
N GLU A 139 -8.18 -15.47 -22.52
CA GLU A 139 -7.93 -15.77 -21.11
C GLU A 139 -7.08 -14.67 -20.44
N PRO A 140 -7.28 -14.39 -19.14
CA PRO A 140 -6.38 -13.52 -18.36
C PRO A 140 -4.94 -14.02 -18.35
N ILE A 141 -3.98 -13.12 -18.60
CA ILE A 141 -2.56 -13.50 -18.74
C ILE A 141 -1.81 -13.29 -17.43
N LYS A 142 -1.06 -14.29 -16.98
CA LYS A 142 -0.14 -14.15 -15.85
C LYS A 142 1.06 -13.28 -16.24
N ILE A 143 1.32 -12.22 -15.48
CA ILE A 143 2.45 -11.30 -15.71
C ILE A 143 3.56 -11.48 -14.67
N ALA A 144 3.22 -11.90 -13.44
CA ALA A 144 4.20 -12.15 -12.38
C ALA A 144 3.68 -13.09 -11.27
N THR A 145 4.62 -13.61 -10.47
CA THR A 145 4.37 -14.20 -9.15
C THR A 145 4.96 -13.28 -8.09
N VAL A 146 4.25 -13.09 -6.97
CA VAL A 146 4.67 -12.24 -5.85
C VAL A 146 4.91 -13.12 -4.62
N PHE A 147 6.12 -13.09 -4.10
CA PHE A 147 6.49 -13.75 -2.85
C PHE A 147 6.43 -12.72 -1.73
N LYS A 148 5.62 -12.95 -0.70
CA LYS A 148 5.48 -12.05 0.46
C LYS A 148 6.20 -12.62 1.68
N ASN A 149 7.23 -11.92 2.14
CA ASN A 149 8.00 -12.27 3.33
C ASN A 149 7.83 -11.16 4.37
N GLY A 150 6.88 -11.33 5.29
CA GLY A 150 6.49 -10.29 6.26
C GLY A 150 5.94 -9.05 5.56
N SER A 151 6.58 -7.90 5.77
CA SER A 151 6.27 -6.63 5.10
C SER A 151 6.95 -6.45 3.74
N SER A 152 7.82 -7.39 3.32
CA SER A 152 8.52 -7.31 2.04
C SER A 152 7.86 -8.15 0.94
N TYR A 153 7.82 -7.61 -0.26
CA TYR A 153 7.40 -8.27 -1.49
C TYR A 153 8.61 -8.51 -2.39
N ASN A 154 8.65 -9.67 -3.04
CA ASN A 154 9.55 -9.93 -4.15
C ASN A 154 8.73 -10.35 -5.37
N VAL A 155 8.62 -9.46 -6.36
CA VAL A 155 7.84 -9.70 -7.57
C VAL A 155 8.74 -10.28 -8.65
N ARG A 156 8.40 -11.48 -9.12
CA ARG A 156 9.08 -12.15 -10.23
C ARG A 156 8.17 -12.16 -11.45
N THR A 157 8.50 -11.38 -12.46
CA THR A 157 7.80 -11.38 -13.75
C THR A 157 7.99 -12.70 -14.51
N VAL A 158 7.03 -13.05 -15.37
CA VAL A 158 7.15 -14.23 -16.26
C VAL A 158 8.28 -14.09 -17.27
N THR A 159 8.75 -12.86 -17.51
CA THR A 159 9.90 -12.51 -18.36
C THR A 159 11.23 -12.47 -17.61
N GLY A 160 11.27 -12.97 -16.37
CA GLY A 160 12.49 -13.21 -15.59
C GLY A 160 13.05 -12.01 -14.81
N LYS A 161 12.46 -10.81 -14.93
CA LYS A 161 12.81 -9.65 -14.09
C LYS A 161 12.34 -9.88 -12.65
N THR A 162 13.19 -9.54 -11.69
CA THR A 162 12.95 -9.65 -10.24
C THR A 162 12.95 -8.26 -9.60
N LEU A 163 11.89 -7.95 -8.85
CA LEU A 163 11.56 -6.61 -8.38
C LEU A 163 11.16 -6.68 -6.89
N PRO A 164 12.13 -6.59 -5.97
CA PRO A 164 11.85 -6.50 -4.53
C PRO A 164 11.34 -5.11 -4.13
N GLY A 165 10.57 -5.04 -3.04
CA GLY A 165 10.13 -3.81 -2.38
C GLY A 165 9.21 -4.04 -1.17
N SER A 166 8.57 -2.97 -0.69
CA SER A 166 7.68 -2.96 0.49
C SER A 166 6.21 -2.65 0.15
N THR A 167 5.95 -2.04 -1.01
CA THR A 167 4.59 -1.70 -1.45
C THR A 167 4.37 -2.20 -2.88
N LEU A 168 3.28 -2.93 -3.14
CA LEU A 168 2.87 -3.35 -4.47
C LEU A 168 1.51 -2.71 -4.83
N ILE A 169 1.51 -1.98 -5.94
CA ILE A 169 0.36 -1.32 -6.56
C ILE A 169 0.20 -1.86 -7.98
N PRO A 170 -0.85 -2.65 -8.29
CA PRO A 170 -1.19 -2.96 -9.69
C PRO A 170 -1.63 -1.68 -10.44
N THR A 171 -1.33 -1.59 -11.73
CA THR A 171 -1.80 -0.54 -12.65
C THR A 171 -2.68 -1.18 -13.73
N ALA A 172 -3.31 -0.40 -14.62
CA ALA A 172 -4.13 -0.98 -15.69
C ALA A 172 -3.33 -1.95 -16.60
N ASP A 173 -2.04 -1.70 -16.78
CA ASP A 173 -1.13 -2.27 -17.78
C ASP A 173 0.14 -2.95 -17.18
N GLY A 174 0.16 -3.17 -15.87
CA GLY A 174 1.34 -3.63 -15.14
C GLY A 174 1.27 -3.38 -13.63
N PHE A 175 2.37 -2.94 -13.03
CA PHE A 175 2.45 -2.66 -11.60
C PHE A 175 3.59 -1.70 -11.24
N ILE A 176 3.47 -1.08 -10.06
CA ILE A 176 4.50 -0.29 -9.41
C ILE A 176 4.95 -1.01 -8.14
N ILE A 177 6.27 -1.14 -7.96
CA ILE A 177 6.89 -1.60 -6.72
C ILE A 177 7.54 -0.41 -6.00
N GLY A 178 7.10 -0.14 -4.77
CA GLY A 178 7.68 0.85 -3.88
C GLY A 178 8.76 0.25 -2.96
N ARG A 179 9.76 1.06 -2.64
CA ARG A 179 10.81 0.83 -1.64
C ARG A 179 10.94 2.10 -0.78
N THR A 180 11.70 2.03 0.30
CA THR A 180 12.14 3.22 1.03
C THR A 180 12.84 4.19 0.06
N GLY A 181 12.32 5.41 -0.08
CA GLY A 181 12.89 6.48 -0.90
C GLY A 181 12.94 6.24 -2.42
N SER A 182 12.28 5.21 -2.97
CA SER A 182 12.26 4.98 -4.42
C SER A 182 11.10 4.09 -4.86
N ALA A 183 10.65 4.22 -6.11
CA ALA A 183 9.71 3.28 -6.70
C ALA A 183 10.07 2.97 -8.15
N PHE A 184 9.53 1.86 -8.66
CA PHE A 184 9.78 1.39 -10.02
C PHE A 184 8.48 0.92 -10.67
N GLN A 185 8.15 1.47 -11.85
CA GLN A 185 7.04 1.03 -12.68
C GLN A 185 7.50 -0.08 -13.64
N TYR A 186 6.75 -1.17 -13.68
CA TYR A 186 6.78 -2.17 -14.74
C TYR A 186 5.49 -2.05 -15.56
N THR A 187 5.64 -1.83 -16.86
CA THR A 187 4.57 -1.94 -17.86
C THR A 187 4.85 -3.17 -18.73
N ILE A 188 3.81 -3.91 -19.09
CA ILE A 188 3.90 -5.09 -19.97
C ILE A 188 4.54 -4.70 -21.32
N GLY A 189 5.54 -5.47 -21.78
CA GLY A 189 6.31 -5.17 -22.99
C GLY A 189 7.29 -3.98 -22.83
N GLY A 190 7.30 -3.33 -21.67
CA GLY A 190 8.10 -2.16 -21.37
C GLY A 190 9.43 -2.45 -20.68
N ARG A 191 10.25 -1.40 -20.58
CA ARG A 191 11.39 -1.35 -19.64
C ARG A 191 10.88 -0.91 -18.28
N VAL A 192 11.50 -1.42 -17.21
CA VAL A 192 11.26 -0.92 -15.86
C VAL A 192 11.76 0.53 -15.78
N LYS A 193 10.91 1.44 -15.31
CA LYS A 193 11.25 2.86 -15.13
C LYS A 193 11.34 3.19 -13.64
N PRO A 194 12.39 3.90 -13.18
CA PRO A 194 12.35 4.50 -11.85
C PRO A 194 11.29 5.60 -11.81
N LEU A 195 10.68 5.78 -10.64
CA LEU A 195 9.76 6.88 -10.34
C LEU A 195 10.40 7.77 -9.28
N ASN A 196 10.37 9.09 -9.49
CA ASN A 196 10.76 10.05 -8.49
C ASN A 196 9.62 10.15 -7.46
N LEU A 197 9.92 9.84 -6.21
CA LEU A 197 9.02 10.09 -5.08
C LEU A 197 9.34 11.45 -4.45
N VAL A 198 8.37 12.00 -3.73
CA VAL A 198 8.51 13.26 -2.99
C VAL A 198 9.16 12.98 -1.65
N ASP A 199 10.16 13.77 -1.27
CA ASP A 199 10.85 13.62 0.02
C ASP A 199 9.86 13.81 1.19
N GLY A 200 9.92 12.91 2.17
CA GLY A 200 8.98 12.89 3.30
C GLY A 200 7.60 12.29 3.00
N TYR A 201 7.45 11.60 1.86
CA TYR A 201 6.25 10.86 1.50
C TYR A 201 6.57 9.44 1.03
N HIS A 202 5.65 8.50 1.26
CA HIS A 202 5.68 7.14 0.73
C HIS A 202 4.44 6.85 -0.13
N ILE A 203 4.47 5.77 -0.93
CA ILE A 203 3.31 5.38 -1.74
C ILE A 203 2.18 4.88 -0.81
N ALA A 204 1.02 5.53 -0.86
CA ALA A 204 -0.18 5.11 -0.14
C ALA A 204 -0.56 3.66 -0.53
N GLN A 205 -0.87 2.82 0.45
CA GLN A 205 -1.04 1.36 0.26
C GLN A 205 -2.17 1.01 -0.73
N PHE A 206 -3.19 1.85 -0.82
CA PHE A 206 -4.34 1.69 -1.70
C PHE A 206 -4.46 2.88 -2.66
N GLN A 207 -4.81 2.61 -3.90
CA GLN A 207 -4.92 3.60 -4.97
C GLN A 207 -6.29 3.43 -5.63
N LYS A 208 -7.11 4.48 -5.65
CA LYS A 208 -8.48 4.41 -6.21
C LYS A 208 -8.57 4.92 -7.64
N GLY A 209 -7.80 5.97 -7.95
CA GLY A 209 -7.66 6.48 -9.31
C GLY A 209 -6.76 5.62 -10.18
N ASP A 210 -6.84 5.84 -11.48
CA ASP A 210 -6.07 5.10 -12.47
C ASP A 210 -4.68 5.71 -12.65
N VAL A 211 -3.67 5.09 -12.06
CA VAL A 211 -2.26 5.53 -12.15
C VAL A 211 -1.72 5.44 -13.58
N ALA A 212 -2.16 4.47 -14.39
CA ALA A 212 -1.63 4.25 -15.73
C ALA A 212 -2.10 5.32 -16.72
N SER A 213 -3.40 5.66 -16.73
CA SER A 213 -3.93 6.64 -17.70
C SER A 213 -3.86 8.09 -17.23
N SER A 214 -3.88 8.36 -15.91
CA SER A 214 -3.73 9.72 -15.39
C SER A 214 -2.28 10.16 -15.32
N GLY A 215 -1.34 9.22 -15.12
CA GLY A 215 0.05 9.53 -14.81
C GLY A 215 0.28 10.03 -13.39
N TYR A 216 -0.71 9.92 -12.49
CA TYR A 216 -0.59 10.35 -11.08
C TYR A 216 -0.72 9.16 -10.12
N ILE A 217 0.15 9.13 -9.10
CA ILE A 217 0.10 8.19 -7.97
C ILE A 217 -0.14 8.95 -6.66
N LEU A 218 -0.96 8.39 -5.76
CA LEU A 218 -1.18 8.95 -4.44
C LEU A 218 -0.03 8.59 -3.50
N LEU A 219 0.55 9.60 -2.87
CA LEU A 219 1.53 9.48 -1.80
C LEU A 219 0.93 9.94 -0.47
N GLU A 220 1.37 9.31 0.62
CA GLU A 220 1.03 9.62 2.01
C GLU A 220 2.25 10.21 2.72
N LYS A 221 2.07 11.26 3.50
CA LYS A 221 3.13 11.95 4.25
C LYS A 221 3.66 11.06 5.37
N ASP A 222 4.98 11.00 5.51
CA ASP A 222 5.63 10.20 6.55
C ASP A 222 5.26 10.72 7.94
N SER A 223 4.68 9.84 8.77
CA SER A 223 4.32 10.17 10.15
C SER A 223 5.59 10.43 10.97
N ASN A 224 5.75 11.66 11.45
CA ASN A 224 6.98 12.08 12.13
C ASN A 224 7.12 11.36 13.49
N PRO A 225 8.14 10.51 13.73
CA PRO A 225 8.17 9.61 14.89
C PRO A 225 8.22 10.30 16.25
N ALA A 226 8.54 11.60 16.30
CA ALA A 226 8.53 12.41 17.52
C ALA A 226 7.14 12.60 18.16
N GLN A 227 6.04 12.46 17.41
CA GLN A 227 4.68 12.66 17.94
C GLN A 227 4.14 11.49 18.79
N LYS A 228 4.82 10.34 18.83
CA LYS A 228 4.34 9.14 19.56
C LYS A 228 4.67 9.09 21.06
N SER A 229 5.33 10.11 21.61
CA SER A 229 5.69 10.18 23.03
C SER A 229 4.73 11.06 23.83
N GLY A 230 4.36 10.60 25.03
CA GLY A 230 3.24 11.10 25.82
C GLY A 230 3.21 12.62 26.07
N ILE A 231 1.99 13.12 26.32
CA ILE A 231 1.57 14.54 26.45
C ILE A 231 1.25 15.22 25.10
N GLY A 232 1.75 14.73 23.95
CA GLY A 232 1.37 15.25 22.62
C GLY A 232 -0.12 15.15 22.27
N GLY A 233 -0.77 14.03 22.64
CA GLY A 233 -2.18 13.76 22.28
C GLY A 233 -3.24 14.71 22.85
N LEU A 234 -2.87 15.63 23.75
CA LEU A 234 -3.76 16.71 24.21
C LEU A 234 -3.61 18.00 23.39
N MET A 235 -2.54 18.14 22.61
CA MET A 235 -2.36 19.21 21.63
C MET A 235 -2.86 18.78 20.24
N ASP A 236 -2.67 17.50 19.87
CA ASP A 236 -3.27 16.94 18.65
C ASP A 236 -4.81 17.11 18.64
N SER A 237 -5.45 17.11 19.82
CA SER A 237 -6.88 17.36 19.95
C SER A 237 -7.26 18.85 19.80
N ILE A 238 -6.35 19.79 20.06
CA ILE A 238 -6.56 21.24 19.85
C ILE A 238 -6.22 21.65 18.42
N ASP A 239 -5.15 21.11 17.84
CA ASP A 239 -4.84 21.27 16.41
C ASP A 239 -5.95 20.61 15.57
N SER A 240 -6.46 19.44 15.96
CA SER A 240 -7.64 18.87 15.30
C SER A 240 -8.89 19.74 15.45
N LEU A 241 -9.07 20.50 16.53
CA LEU A 241 -10.18 21.44 16.68
C LEU A 241 -10.02 22.66 15.74
N GLY A 242 -8.81 23.21 15.60
CA GLY A 242 -8.51 24.26 14.61
C GLY A 242 -8.68 23.78 13.17
N ASN A 243 -8.27 22.54 12.88
CA ASN A 243 -8.38 21.92 11.56
C ASN A 243 -9.83 21.47 11.27
N THR A 244 -10.63 21.08 12.27
CA THR A 244 -12.07 20.79 12.11
C THR A 244 -12.87 22.06 11.76
N LEU A 245 -12.35 23.24 12.10
CA LEU A 245 -12.87 24.54 11.66
C LEU A 245 -12.35 24.98 10.28
N GLY A 246 -11.49 24.19 9.64
CA GLY A 246 -10.97 24.47 8.29
C GLY A 246 -9.98 25.63 8.20
N LEU A 247 -9.28 25.95 9.31
CA LEU A 247 -8.38 27.11 9.38
C LEU A 247 -6.98 26.86 8.81
N ASN A 248 -6.53 25.60 8.77
CA ASN A 248 -5.32 25.17 8.06
C ASN A 248 -5.69 24.07 7.06
N LYS A 249 -5.12 24.11 5.86
CA LYS A 249 -5.30 23.06 4.85
C LYS A 249 -4.36 21.88 5.14
N ALA A 250 -4.82 20.66 4.90
CA ALA A 250 -3.98 19.48 5.06
C ALA A 250 -3.08 19.24 3.84
N ASP A 251 -1.82 18.87 4.08
CA ASP A 251 -0.87 18.45 3.04
C ASP A 251 -0.53 16.95 3.13
N HIS A 252 -1.27 16.18 3.93
CA HIS A 252 -0.88 14.81 4.28
C HIS A 252 -0.97 13.80 3.12
N TYR A 253 -1.72 14.14 2.07
CA TYR A 253 -1.82 13.36 0.84
C TYR A 253 -1.53 14.24 -0.36
N VAL A 254 -0.69 13.73 -1.28
CA VAL A 254 -0.35 14.42 -2.52
C VAL A 254 -0.48 13.44 -3.68
N LEU A 255 -0.98 13.89 -4.83
CA LEU A 255 -0.78 13.16 -6.08
C LEU A 255 0.55 13.60 -6.68
N ALA A 256 1.45 12.65 -6.95
CA ALA A 256 2.71 12.90 -7.65
C ALA A 256 2.60 12.43 -9.11
N ASN A 257 2.99 13.28 -10.04
CA ASN A 257 3.11 12.92 -11.46
C ASN A 257 4.28 11.94 -11.63
N ILE A 258 4.00 10.73 -12.12
CA ILE A 258 4.99 9.64 -12.21
C ILE A 258 6.12 9.90 -13.22
N ALA A 259 5.96 10.89 -14.10
CA ALA A 259 6.95 11.28 -15.12
C ALA A 259 7.75 12.53 -14.72
N THR A 260 7.11 13.54 -14.10
CA THR A 260 7.75 14.82 -13.77
C THR A 260 8.12 14.99 -12.30
N GLY A 261 7.48 14.26 -11.38
CA GLY A 261 7.56 14.47 -9.93
C GLY A 261 6.75 15.67 -9.42
N GLU A 262 6.02 16.36 -10.29
CA GLU A 262 5.13 17.47 -9.93
C GLU A 262 4.02 17.00 -8.97
N THR A 263 3.69 17.82 -7.97
CA THR A 263 2.78 17.45 -6.89
C THR A 263 1.49 18.24 -6.90
N VAL A 264 0.40 17.58 -6.51
CA VAL A 264 -0.93 18.17 -6.31
C VAL A 264 -1.35 17.85 -4.87
N PRO A 265 -1.24 18.81 -3.93
CA PRO A 265 -1.65 18.61 -2.54
C PRO A 265 -3.17 18.49 -2.41
N LEU A 266 -3.61 17.59 -1.54
CA LEU A 266 -5.02 17.30 -1.29
C LEU A 266 -5.35 17.55 0.19
N ASP A 267 -6.38 18.37 0.44
CA ASP A 267 -6.86 18.74 1.77
C ASP A 267 -7.64 17.58 2.42
N VAL A 268 -6.89 16.53 2.81
CA VAL A 268 -7.35 15.30 3.45
C VAL A 268 -6.37 14.92 4.58
N HIS A 269 -6.89 14.62 5.77
CA HIS A 269 -6.09 14.26 6.94
C HIS A 269 -5.81 12.75 7.04
N LEU A 270 -4.81 12.34 7.86
CA LEU A 270 -4.36 10.94 8.03
C LEU A 270 -5.28 10.10 8.94
N SER A 271 -6.21 10.73 9.65
CA SER A 271 -6.90 10.11 10.78
C SER A 271 -7.97 9.09 10.34
N GLY A 272 -8.08 7.99 11.10
CA GLY A 272 -9.16 7.01 10.95
C GLY A 272 -9.00 5.98 9.83
N LYS A 273 -7.83 5.88 9.17
CA LYS A 273 -7.55 4.81 8.20
C LYS A 273 -7.36 3.42 8.84
N ASP A 274 -6.89 3.39 10.09
CA ASP A 274 -6.65 2.15 10.83
C ASP A 274 -7.88 1.71 11.65
N VAL A 275 -8.19 0.41 11.64
CA VAL A 275 -9.28 -0.22 12.40
C VAL A 275 -8.70 -1.06 13.54
N ALA A 276 -9.38 -1.07 14.68
CA ALA A 276 -8.98 -1.85 15.85
C ALA A 276 -9.44 -3.32 15.76
N GLU A 277 -8.48 -4.24 15.73
CA GLU A 277 -8.66 -5.69 15.82
C GLU A 277 -8.42 -6.16 17.26
N TYR A 278 -9.51 -6.46 17.96
CA TYR A 278 -9.48 -6.95 19.34
C TYR A 278 -9.34 -8.49 19.37
N SER A 279 -8.48 -9.01 20.24
CA SER A 279 -8.33 -10.47 20.43
C SER A 279 -8.07 -10.84 21.89
N GLY A 280 -8.37 -12.10 22.24
CA GLY A 280 -8.33 -12.57 23.63
C GLY A 280 -9.36 -11.89 24.51
N CYS A 281 -10.58 -11.68 24.00
CA CYS A 281 -11.68 -11.03 24.72
C CYS A 281 -12.36 -11.98 25.71
N VAL A 282 -12.43 -11.56 26.96
CA VAL A 282 -13.14 -12.22 28.06
C VAL A 282 -14.30 -11.33 28.51
N GLN A 283 -15.47 -11.91 28.70
CA GLN A 283 -16.62 -11.16 29.18
C GLN A 283 -16.42 -10.73 30.64
N ARG A 284 -16.43 -9.42 30.90
CA ARG A 284 -16.28 -8.84 32.25
C ARG A 284 -17.64 -8.63 32.93
N ASN A 285 -18.65 -8.26 32.15
CA ASN A 285 -20.05 -8.15 32.59
C ASN A 285 -21.00 -8.24 31.37
N SER A 286 -22.30 -7.99 31.56
CA SER A 286 -23.32 -8.11 30.51
C SER A 286 -23.21 -7.10 29.35
N VAL A 287 -22.36 -6.06 29.47
CA VAL A 287 -22.23 -4.98 28.48
C VAL A 287 -20.77 -4.78 28.03
N VAL A 288 -19.79 -5.24 28.81
CA VAL A 288 -18.35 -5.01 28.59
C VAL A 288 -17.58 -6.32 28.48
N ASN A 289 -16.89 -6.48 27.35
CA ASN A 289 -15.82 -7.45 27.15
C ASN A 289 -14.46 -6.77 27.36
N GLU A 290 -13.54 -7.44 28.04
CA GLU A 290 -12.17 -6.99 28.24
C GLU A 290 -11.24 -7.82 27.36
N CYS A 291 -10.49 -7.18 26.46
CA CYS A 291 -9.67 -7.86 25.46
C CYS A 291 -8.18 -7.72 25.77
N ALA A 292 -7.47 -8.85 25.78
CA ALA A 292 -6.06 -8.91 26.13
C ALA A 292 -5.15 -8.18 25.12
N ASN A 293 -5.52 -8.13 23.84
CA ASN A 293 -4.74 -7.45 22.81
C ASN A 293 -5.64 -6.60 21.89
N VAL A 294 -5.08 -5.49 21.40
CA VAL A 294 -5.66 -4.63 20.36
C VAL A 294 -4.58 -4.32 19.34
N ASN A 295 -4.79 -4.73 18.09
CA ASN A 295 -3.93 -4.37 16.97
C ASN A 295 -4.64 -3.32 16.11
N PHE A 296 -3.91 -2.37 15.55
CA PHE A 296 -4.47 -1.39 14.61
C PHE A 296 -3.94 -1.68 13.20
N THR A 297 -4.84 -1.86 12.24
CA THR A 297 -4.53 -2.26 10.86
C THR A 297 -5.22 -1.33 9.87
N GLU A 298 -4.49 -0.87 8.84
CA GLU A 298 -5.09 -0.03 7.78
C GLU A 298 -6.10 -0.87 6.97
N ALA A 299 -7.37 -0.47 7.01
CA ALA A 299 -8.46 -1.28 6.49
C ALA A 299 -9.54 -0.45 5.79
N LEU A 300 -9.75 -0.74 4.49
CA LEU A 300 -10.78 -0.12 3.65
C LEU A 300 -12.21 -0.41 4.12
N PHE A 301 -12.42 -1.54 4.79
CA PHE A 301 -13.70 -1.99 5.29
C PHE A 301 -13.58 -2.41 6.75
N ASP A 302 -14.65 -2.24 7.53
CA ASP A 302 -14.71 -2.72 8.91
C ASP A 302 -14.90 -4.25 8.98
N GLN A 303 -14.97 -4.77 10.20
CA GLN A 303 -15.18 -6.21 10.44
C GLN A 303 -16.49 -6.71 9.83
N ASN A 304 -17.54 -5.88 9.79
CA ASN A 304 -18.85 -6.18 9.20
C ASN A 304 -18.88 -6.04 7.67
N GLY A 305 -17.86 -5.42 7.07
CA GLY A 305 -17.76 -5.15 5.64
C GLY A 305 -18.36 -3.83 5.16
N PHE A 306 -18.73 -2.93 6.08
CA PHE A 306 -19.04 -1.54 5.73
C PHE A 306 -17.75 -0.78 5.40
N LYS A 307 -17.83 0.21 4.50
CA LYS A 307 -16.68 1.07 4.17
C LYS A 307 -16.19 1.78 5.43
N ASN A 308 -14.88 1.77 5.68
CA ASN A 308 -14.27 2.67 6.65
C ASN A 308 -14.28 4.11 6.09
N GLY A 309 -15.38 4.85 6.27
CA GLY A 309 -15.62 6.15 5.64
C GLY A 309 -14.63 7.28 5.97
N SER A 310 -13.73 7.06 6.93
CA SER A 310 -12.62 7.95 7.30
C SER A 310 -11.34 7.67 6.51
N HIS A 311 -11.19 6.48 5.91
CA HIS A 311 -9.99 6.11 5.18
C HIS A 311 -9.86 6.91 3.88
N TYR A 312 -8.65 7.44 3.61
CA TYR A 312 -8.33 8.30 2.46
C TYR A 312 -8.80 7.74 1.11
N PHE A 313 -8.81 6.41 0.92
CA PHE A 313 -9.30 5.76 -0.30
C PHE A 313 -10.78 6.09 -0.61
N TRP A 314 -11.62 6.29 0.39
CA TRP A 314 -13.01 6.73 0.19
C TRP A 314 -13.16 8.25 0.15
N ALA A 315 -12.10 8.99 0.47
CA ALA A 315 -12.04 10.45 0.39
C ALA A 315 -11.39 10.96 -0.89
N ILE A 316 -10.51 10.20 -1.55
CA ILE A 316 -9.69 10.64 -2.70
C ILE A 316 -9.95 9.75 -3.92
N ASP A 317 -10.12 10.35 -5.10
CA ASP A 317 -10.22 9.67 -6.40
C ASP A 317 -9.62 10.57 -7.47
N TRP A 318 -9.17 10.02 -8.59
CA TRP A 318 -8.66 10.80 -9.72
C TRP A 318 -8.86 10.07 -11.04
N ALA A 319 -8.90 10.84 -12.12
CA ALA A 319 -9.20 10.34 -13.46
C ALA A 319 -8.47 11.16 -14.52
N SER A 320 -8.09 10.51 -15.61
CA SER A 320 -7.80 11.21 -16.86
C SER A 320 -9.12 11.66 -17.50
N THR A 321 -9.16 12.88 -18.05
CA THR A 321 -10.31 13.42 -18.79
C THR A 321 -9.83 14.06 -20.11
N PRO A 322 -10.71 14.32 -21.09
CA PRO A 322 -10.32 14.95 -22.36
C PRO A 322 -9.65 16.33 -22.21
N THR A 323 -9.87 17.06 -21.11
CA THR A 323 -9.23 18.36 -20.84
C THR A 323 -7.90 18.25 -20.09
N GLY A 324 -7.66 17.13 -19.41
CA GLY A 324 -6.51 16.85 -18.55
C GLY A 324 -6.91 15.97 -17.33
N PRO A 325 -5.94 15.48 -16.53
CA PRO A 325 -6.26 14.78 -15.29
C PRO A 325 -6.98 15.69 -14.28
N ILE A 326 -7.99 15.16 -13.61
CA ILE A 326 -8.73 15.82 -12.54
C ILE A 326 -8.67 14.95 -11.29
N ALA A 327 -8.32 15.56 -10.16
CA ALA A 327 -8.39 14.92 -8.84
C ALA A 327 -9.66 15.34 -8.10
N PHE A 328 -10.14 14.49 -7.21
CA PHE A 328 -11.32 14.71 -6.41
C PHE A 328 -11.00 14.39 -4.95
N TYR A 329 -11.48 15.22 -4.04
CA TYR A 329 -11.41 14.92 -2.62
C TYR A 329 -12.65 15.41 -1.86
N LYS A 330 -12.92 14.79 -0.70
CA LYS A 330 -13.89 15.31 0.28
C LYS A 330 -13.20 15.76 1.55
N THR A 331 -13.62 16.90 2.08
CA THR A 331 -13.38 17.28 3.48
C THR A 331 -14.55 16.76 4.32
N SER A 332 -14.67 17.21 5.57
CA SER A 332 -15.86 16.96 6.39
C SER A 332 -17.14 17.55 5.76
N THR A 333 -17.06 18.73 5.13
CA THR A 333 -18.22 19.54 4.69
C THR A 333 -18.28 19.84 3.20
N LYS A 334 -17.22 19.56 2.42
CA LYS A 334 -17.16 19.84 0.99
C LYS A 334 -16.72 18.64 0.17
N VAL A 335 -17.17 18.57 -1.09
CA VAL A 335 -16.51 17.81 -2.16
C VAL A 335 -15.87 18.81 -3.11
N LYS A 336 -14.60 18.58 -3.46
CA LYS A 336 -13.82 19.45 -4.33
C LYS A 336 -13.22 18.67 -5.50
N ALA A 337 -13.05 19.35 -6.63
CA ALA A 337 -12.29 18.88 -7.78
C ALA A 337 -11.07 19.79 -8.00
N VAL A 338 -9.93 19.20 -8.34
CA VAL A 338 -8.72 19.91 -8.73
C VAL A 338 -8.55 19.77 -10.24
N ASP A 339 -8.70 20.87 -10.98
CA ASP A 339 -8.21 20.97 -12.35
C ASP A 339 -6.68 21.15 -12.26
N ILE A 340 -5.98 20.02 -12.36
CA ILE A 340 -4.53 19.95 -12.21
C ILE A 340 -3.84 20.79 -13.30
N LYS A 341 -4.42 20.85 -14.49
CA LYS A 341 -3.84 21.55 -15.64
C LYS A 341 -3.89 23.07 -15.49
N ASN A 342 -4.98 23.60 -14.92
CA ASN A 342 -5.15 25.03 -14.71
C ASN A 342 -4.70 25.49 -13.31
N GLY A 343 -4.33 24.56 -12.41
CA GLY A 343 -3.95 24.86 -11.04
C GLY A 343 -5.12 25.41 -10.21
N GLN A 344 -6.34 24.92 -10.44
CA GLN A 344 -7.57 25.42 -9.83
C GLN A 344 -8.31 24.35 -9.03
N VAL A 345 -8.93 24.76 -7.93
CA VAL A 345 -9.71 23.90 -7.03
C VAL A 345 -11.15 24.42 -6.98
N HIS A 346 -12.08 23.64 -7.50
CA HIS A 346 -13.49 23.97 -7.59
C HIS A 346 -14.26 23.25 -6.49
N THR A 347 -15.12 23.98 -5.77
CA THR A 347 -16.08 23.35 -4.85
C THR A 347 -17.26 22.80 -5.64
N LEU A 348 -17.49 21.48 -5.57
CA LEU A 348 -18.59 20.81 -6.28
C LEU A 348 -19.86 20.72 -5.43
N PHE A 349 -19.70 20.45 -4.13
CA PHE A 349 -20.80 20.31 -3.18
C PHE A 349 -20.37 20.86 -1.83
N THR A 350 -21.28 21.54 -1.12
CA THR A 350 -21.06 22.05 0.25
C THR A 350 -22.24 21.66 1.14
N ARG A 351 -21.95 21.16 2.35
CA ARG A 351 -22.96 20.83 3.36
C ARG A 351 -22.43 21.03 4.78
N ALA A 352 -23.05 21.96 5.52
CA ALA A 352 -22.68 22.29 6.90
C ALA A 352 -22.78 21.09 7.86
N LEU A 353 -23.78 20.21 7.68
CA LEU A 353 -23.94 18.95 8.43
C LEU A 353 -23.13 17.77 7.86
N GLY A 354 -22.13 18.08 7.05
CA GLY A 354 -21.15 17.14 6.51
C GLY A 354 -21.56 16.40 5.23
N VAL A 355 -20.55 15.88 4.53
CA VAL A 355 -20.66 15.00 3.36
C VAL A 355 -20.37 13.57 3.80
N ASN A 356 -21.27 12.63 3.54
CA ASN A 356 -21.06 11.24 3.94
C ASN A 356 -20.00 10.57 3.05
N GLU A 357 -20.29 10.48 1.76
CA GLU A 357 -19.43 9.88 0.73
C GLU A 357 -19.68 10.59 -0.62
N TYR A 358 -18.75 10.42 -1.55
CA TYR A 358 -19.01 10.66 -2.97
C TYR A 358 -18.46 9.49 -3.79
N HIS A 359 -18.93 9.37 -5.03
CA HIS A 359 -18.35 8.48 -6.01
C HIS A 359 -18.37 9.10 -7.41
N LEU A 360 -17.45 8.63 -8.25
CA LEU A 360 -17.36 9.05 -9.64
C LEU A 360 -18.03 7.99 -10.52
N ALA A 361 -19.10 8.37 -11.22
CA ALA A 361 -19.63 7.57 -12.33
C ALA A 361 -18.92 8.04 -13.61
N ARG A 362 -18.24 7.11 -14.29
CA ARG A 362 -17.48 7.41 -15.52
C ARG A 362 -18.22 6.78 -16.70
N HIS A 363 -18.58 7.58 -17.68
CA HIS A 363 -19.43 7.18 -18.80
C HIS A 363 -18.60 6.75 -20.01
N ALA A 364 -19.20 5.95 -20.89
CA ALA A 364 -18.55 5.46 -22.11
C ALA A 364 -18.18 6.59 -23.11
N ASP A 365 -18.82 7.76 -23.00
CA ASP A 365 -18.48 8.97 -23.78
C ASP A 365 -17.34 9.80 -23.16
N GLY A 366 -16.73 9.32 -22.07
CA GLY A 366 -15.63 9.98 -21.38
C GLY A 366 -16.05 11.03 -20.36
N LYS A 367 -17.36 11.29 -20.17
CA LYS A 367 -17.85 12.15 -19.09
C LYS A 367 -17.63 11.53 -17.72
N ILE A 368 -17.50 12.38 -16.72
CA ILE A 368 -17.44 11.99 -15.31
C ILE A 368 -18.54 12.73 -14.56
N SER A 369 -19.49 11.97 -14.03
CA SER A 369 -20.44 12.49 -13.05
C SER A 369 -19.88 12.34 -11.64
N VAL A 370 -20.14 13.33 -10.79
CA VAL A 370 -19.83 13.27 -9.36
C VAL A 370 -21.14 13.20 -8.58
N ILE A 371 -21.31 12.11 -7.84
CA ILE A 371 -22.52 11.84 -7.05
C ILE A 371 -22.13 11.91 -5.57
N ALA A 372 -22.67 12.88 -4.84
CA ALA A 372 -22.38 13.13 -3.44
C ALA A 372 -23.58 12.78 -2.55
N LYS A 373 -23.36 12.00 -1.50
CA LYS A 373 -24.39 11.66 -0.51
C LYS A 373 -24.39 12.69 0.62
N LEU A 374 -25.49 13.42 0.69
CA LEU A 374 -25.70 14.60 1.53
C LEU A 374 -26.72 14.28 2.65
N GLY A 375 -26.37 13.31 3.49
CA GLY A 375 -27.22 12.78 4.55
C GLY A 375 -28.24 11.77 4.01
N PHE A 376 -29.48 12.22 3.88
CA PHE A 376 -30.60 11.40 3.38
C PHE A 376 -30.89 11.61 1.88
N SER A 377 -30.32 12.65 1.25
CA SER A 377 -30.36 12.87 -0.20
C SER A 377 -29.03 12.54 -0.86
N SER A 378 -29.04 12.43 -2.18
CA SER A 378 -27.85 12.42 -3.03
C SER A 378 -28.02 13.45 -4.14
N ASP A 379 -26.98 14.23 -4.37
CA ASP A 379 -26.94 15.27 -5.39
C ASP A 379 -25.91 14.86 -6.45
N THR A 380 -26.12 15.27 -7.71
CA THR A 380 -25.30 14.83 -8.86
C THR A 380 -24.93 15.99 -9.76
N ILE A 381 -23.67 16.03 -10.18
CA ILE A 381 -23.17 16.82 -11.31
C ILE A 381 -22.91 15.82 -12.43
N ASP A 382 -23.66 15.89 -13.55
CA ASP A 382 -23.61 14.86 -14.60
C ASP A 382 -22.32 14.89 -15.43
N ASP A 383 -21.74 16.07 -15.65
CA ASP A 383 -20.49 16.27 -16.37
C ASP A 383 -19.64 17.32 -15.65
N VAL A 384 -18.65 16.85 -14.89
CA VAL A 384 -17.78 17.73 -14.10
C VAL A 384 -16.82 18.56 -14.94
N VAL A 385 -16.47 18.13 -16.16
CA VAL A 385 -15.62 18.90 -17.08
C VAL A 385 -16.42 20.09 -17.63
N SER A 386 -17.68 19.87 -17.98
CA SER A 386 -18.59 20.95 -18.37
C SER A 386 -18.97 21.85 -17.20
N TYR A 387 -19.12 21.31 -15.98
CA TYR A 387 -19.32 22.10 -14.76
C TYR A 387 -18.15 23.05 -14.51
N ILE A 388 -16.93 22.52 -14.39
CA ILE A 388 -15.71 23.29 -14.08
C ILE A 388 -15.46 24.42 -15.08
N ARG A 389 -15.74 24.19 -16.37
CA ARG A 389 -15.56 25.21 -17.42
C ARG A 389 -16.54 26.39 -17.32
N ASN A 390 -17.76 26.13 -16.85
CA ASN A 390 -18.84 27.11 -16.79
C ASN A 390 -18.99 27.76 -15.41
N GLU A 391 -18.44 27.12 -14.38
CA GLU A 391 -18.38 27.64 -13.02
C GLU A 391 -17.42 28.83 -12.92
N SER A 392 -17.83 29.86 -12.19
CA SER A 392 -17.01 31.04 -11.89
C SER A 392 -17.01 31.41 -10.40
N GLN A 393 -17.70 30.63 -9.56
CA GLN A 393 -17.83 30.81 -8.12
C GLN A 393 -17.09 29.69 -7.36
N ASP A 394 -16.70 29.96 -6.12
CA ASP A 394 -16.01 29.01 -5.23
C ASP A 394 -14.80 28.27 -5.83
N ILE A 395 -14.04 29.00 -6.66
CA ILE A 395 -12.73 28.59 -7.21
C ILE A 395 -11.61 29.12 -6.31
N GLU A 396 -10.77 28.22 -5.81
CA GLU A 396 -9.54 28.52 -5.09
C GLU A 396 -8.31 28.17 -5.95
N PRO A 397 -7.16 28.83 -5.78
CA PRO A 397 -5.91 28.33 -6.35
C PRO A 397 -5.54 26.96 -5.76
N MET A 398 -4.88 26.12 -6.55
CA MET A 398 -4.23 24.91 -6.06
C MET A 398 -3.17 25.26 -5.02
N GLN A 399 -3.08 24.44 -3.98
CA GLN A 399 -2.12 24.61 -2.89
C GLN A 399 -0.70 24.35 -3.37
N VAL A 400 0.26 25.08 -2.81
CA VAL A 400 1.69 24.72 -2.91
C VAL A 400 2.05 23.86 -1.70
N LEU A 401 2.91 22.86 -1.90
CA LEU A 401 3.32 21.95 -0.84
C LEU A 401 4.20 22.70 0.18
N GLY A 402 3.71 22.83 1.41
CA GLY A 402 4.42 23.49 2.52
C GLY A 402 4.07 24.96 2.77
N GLU A 403 2.99 25.48 2.18
CA GLU A 403 2.39 26.80 2.51
C GLU A 403 1.23 26.70 3.52
#